data_AF-A0A0V0R5U7-F1
#
_entry.id   AF-A0A0V0R5U7-F1
#
_cell.length_a   1.000
_cell.length_b   1.000
_cell.length_c   1.000
_cell.angle_alpha   90.00
_cell.angle_beta   90.00
_cell.angle_gamma   90.00
#
_symmetry.space_group_name_H-M   'P 1'
#
loop_
_entity.id
_entity.type
_entity.pdbx_description
1 polymer ?
#
loop_
_entity_poly.entity_id
_entity_poly.type
_entity_poly.pdbx_seq_one_letter_code
_entity_poly.pdbx_strand_id
1 'polypeptide(L)'
;MCFSLFKCLNSIFAFVILGVGILTAIAGVYLKTNKPEFWEDINMDKYDNYYKFGCLGLIGLGAIVIVCSICGIIGSLKKNKCCLTIYSIGVIVLLVIFGAVAVAIIVVFQPFYNDIKGNSKCDQNDSNLDFMNELNAMYLDLSQNLYCKDYNQGQCQCKIKDQTPWTEKFGDDFFNDYVVSDVDGAVKVEDCSDFDTYMDQNPDSKKQFEEWSPLAAYVEDYFDCSGVCNSVPFYVFSDINDGIPKNNDFQSKIDPYQGTGCLEKITTYVGSFKNVVLVFTFVAIAFLVINIIFSCCICCYSTKERNMDSYVKLNQYY
;
A
#
# COMPACT_ATOMS: atom_id res chain seq x y z
N MET A 1 22.38 -41.78 6.02
CA MET A 1 21.49 -41.20 4.99
C MET A 1 20.93 -39.83 5.40
N CYS A 2 20.40 -39.65 6.62
CA CYS A 2 19.73 -38.40 7.04
C CYS A 2 20.56 -37.11 6.92
N PHE A 3 21.88 -37.14 7.19
CA PHE A 3 22.71 -35.93 7.16
C PHE A 3 22.91 -35.34 5.75
N SER A 4 22.95 -36.18 4.71
CA SER A 4 23.06 -35.70 3.32
C SER A 4 21.77 -35.00 2.89
N LEU A 5 20.62 -35.52 3.33
CA LEU A 5 19.30 -34.96 3.04
C LEU A 5 19.15 -33.56 3.66
N PHE A 6 19.51 -33.37 4.94
CA PHE A 6 19.44 -32.05 5.58
C PHE A 6 20.30 -30.99 4.88
N LYS A 7 21.48 -31.35 4.38
CA LYS A 7 22.32 -30.43 3.61
C LYS A 7 21.67 -30.02 2.29
N CYS A 8 21.12 -30.99 1.57
CA CYS A 8 20.43 -30.73 0.32
C CYS A 8 19.24 -29.79 0.56
N LEU A 9 18.41 -30.07 1.56
CA LEU A 9 17.26 -29.23 1.93
C LEU A 9 17.69 -27.82 2.34
N ASN A 10 18.69 -27.67 3.22
CA ASN A 10 19.17 -26.36 3.63
C ASN A 10 19.75 -25.56 2.45
N SER A 11 20.39 -26.24 1.48
CA SER A 11 20.86 -25.59 0.26
C SER A 11 19.70 -25.13 -0.62
N ILE A 12 18.66 -25.95 -0.81
CA ILE A 12 17.46 -25.58 -1.58
C ILE A 12 16.80 -24.36 -0.95
N PHE A 13 16.65 -24.33 0.38
CA PHE A 13 16.07 -23.18 1.06
C PHE A 13 16.92 -21.91 0.92
N ALA A 14 18.25 -22.02 1.01
CA ALA A 14 19.12 -20.88 0.75
C ALA A 14 18.97 -20.34 -0.69
N PHE A 15 18.72 -21.19 -1.69
CA PHE A 15 18.38 -20.75 -3.04
C PHE A 15 17.02 -20.05 -3.13
N VAL A 16 16.00 -20.54 -2.42
CA VAL A 16 14.69 -19.86 -2.35
C VAL A 16 14.83 -18.48 -1.73
N ILE A 17 15.53 -18.36 -0.60
CA ILE A 17 15.76 -17.07 0.06
C ILE A 17 16.60 -16.14 -0.83
N LEU A 18 17.57 -16.67 -1.56
CA LEU A 18 18.33 -15.89 -2.56
C LEU A 18 17.40 -15.32 -3.64
N GLY A 19 16.50 -16.14 -4.18
CA GLY A 19 15.49 -15.70 -5.16
C GLY A 19 14.61 -14.58 -4.61
N VAL A 20 14.11 -14.73 -3.38
CA VAL A 20 13.32 -13.69 -2.71
C VAL A 20 14.14 -12.40 -2.52
N GLY A 21 15.40 -12.51 -2.11
CA GLY A 21 16.29 -11.35 -1.96
C GLY A 21 16.53 -10.60 -3.27
N ILE A 22 16.76 -11.33 -4.37
CA ILE A 22 16.91 -10.75 -5.72
C ILE A 22 15.62 -10.04 -6.14
N LEU A 23 14.47 -10.71 -6.01
CA LEU A 23 13.17 -10.11 -6.37
C LEU A 23 12.87 -8.86 -5.53
N THR A 24 13.20 -8.88 -4.24
CA THR A 24 13.03 -7.72 -3.34
C THR A 24 13.91 -6.55 -3.76
N ALA A 25 15.18 -6.81 -4.10
CA ALA A 25 16.08 -5.76 -4.59
C ALA A 25 15.63 -5.20 -5.94
N ILE A 26 15.20 -6.05 -6.88
CA ILE A 26 14.65 -5.63 -8.18
C ILE A 26 13.39 -4.78 -7.97
N ALA A 27 12.47 -5.20 -7.10
CA ALA A 27 11.28 -4.43 -6.78
C ALA A 27 11.63 -3.06 -6.19
N GLY A 28 12.59 -2.99 -5.26
CA GLY A 28 13.06 -1.72 -4.70
C GLY A 28 13.69 -0.80 -5.74
N VAL A 29 14.47 -1.33 -6.67
CA VAL A 29 15.02 -0.56 -7.81
C VAL A 29 13.90 -0.10 -8.73
N TYR A 30 12.97 -1.00 -9.09
CA TYR A 30 11.85 -0.72 -9.98
C TYR A 30 10.97 0.40 -9.44
N LEU A 31 10.61 0.35 -8.14
CA LEU A 31 9.86 1.42 -7.48
C LEU A 31 10.65 2.73 -7.51
N LYS A 32 11.95 2.69 -7.25
CA LYS A 32 12.79 3.89 -7.28
C LYS A 32 12.89 4.51 -8.69
N THR A 33 12.96 3.70 -9.75
CA THR A 33 13.15 4.18 -11.13
C THR A 33 11.85 4.54 -11.82
N ASN A 34 10.82 3.75 -11.64
CA ASN A 34 9.49 4.01 -12.16
C ASN A 34 8.67 4.55 -11.01
N LYS A 35 8.99 5.79 -10.60
CA LYS A 35 8.11 6.51 -9.68
C LYS A 35 6.72 6.46 -10.31
N PRO A 36 5.75 5.78 -9.68
CA PRO A 36 4.38 5.89 -10.15
C PRO A 36 4.05 7.39 -10.22
N GLU A 37 3.40 7.85 -11.28
CA GLU A 37 3.04 9.27 -11.47
C GLU A 37 2.43 9.86 -10.19
N PHE A 38 1.63 9.04 -9.50
CA PHE A 38 1.15 9.25 -8.13
C PHE A 38 2.16 9.87 -7.14
N TRP A 39 3.41 9.38 -7.09
CA TRP A 39 4.43 9.87 -6.15
C TRP A 39 5.19 11.10 -6.65
N GLU A 40 5.07 11.44 -7.94
CA GLU A 40 5.58 12.72 -8.45
C GLU A 40 4.62 13.86 -8.11
N ASP A 41 3.32 13.58 -8.10
CA ASP A 41 2.28 14.58 -7.81
C ASP A 41 2.07 14.81 -6.31
N ILE A 42 2.42 13.84 -5.44
CA ILE A 42 2.52 14.08 -3.98
C ILE A 42 3.77 14.92 -3.69
N ASN A 43 3.69 16.22 -3.96
CA ASN A 43 4.77 17.20 -3.77
C ASN A 43 4.95 17.59 -2.29
N MET A 44 4.77 16.63 -1.39
CA MET A 44 5.03 16.81 0.02
C MET A 44 6.44 16.35 0.35
N ASP A 45 7.34 17.31 0.57
CA ASP A 45 8.72 17.09 1.02
C ASP A 45 8.84 16.06 2.17
N LYS A 46 7.81 15.98 3.02
CA LYS A 46 7.73 15.02 4.12
C LYS A 46 7.57 13.57 3.64
N TYR A 47 6.73 13.32 2.63
CA TYR A 47 6.44 11.98 2.12
C TYR A 47 7.47 11.49 1.11
N ASP A 48 8.08 12.39 0.33
CA ASP A 48 9.20 12.03 -0.56
C ASP A 48 10.36 11.41 0.25
N ASN A 49 10.61 11.91 1.46
CA ASN A 49 11.58 11.29 2.37
C ASN A 49 11.16 9.86 2.77
N TYR A 50 9.92 9.64 3.23
CA TYR A 50 9.45 8.30 3.60
C TYR A 50 9.49 7.32 2.42
N TYR A 51 9.11 7.77 1.22
CA TYR A 51 9.18 6.98 -0.01
C TYR A 51 10.62 6.60 -0.36
N LYS A 52 11.54 7.58 -0.35
CA LYS A 52 12.97 7.35 -0.59
C LYS A 52 13.57 6.39 0.44
N PHE A 53 13.25 6.57 1.72
CA PHE A 53 13.67 5.66 2.79
C PHE A 53 13.08 4.27 2.61
N GLY A 54 11.81 4.14 2.19
CA GLY A 54 11.17 2.86 1.89
C GLY A 54 11.85 2.12 0.73
N CYS A 55 12.07 2.81 -0.39
CA CYS A 55 12.76 2.24 -1.55
C CYS A 55 14.21 1.83 -1.22
N LEU A 56 14.97 2.70 -0.54
CA LEU A 56 16.34 2.39 -0.12
C LEU A 56 16.37 1.25 0.91
N GLY A 57 15.38 1.21 1.81
CA GLY A 57 15.18 0.13 2.78
C GLY A 57 14.95 -1.22 2.10
N LEU A 58 14.09 -1.27 1.07
CA LEU A 58 13.83 -2.49 0.29
C LEU A 58 15.08 -2.97 -0.46
N ILE A 59 15.83 -2.06 -1.09
CA ILE A 59 17.09 -2.40 -1.78
C ILE A 59 18.12 -2.92 -0.77
N GLY A 60 18.28 -2.23 0.37
CA GLY A 60 19.21 -2.61 1.42
C GLY A 60 18.87 -3.97 2.04
N LEU A 61 17.58 -4.20 2.35
CA LEU A 61 17.08 -5.47 2.86
C LEU A 61 17.33 -6.60 1.86
N GLY A 62 16.98 -6.39 0.58
CA GLY A 62 17.24 -7.37 -0.49
C GLY A 62 18.73 -7.72 -0.60
N ALA A 63 19.62 -6.73 -0.56
CA ALA A 63 21.06 -6.95 -0.61
C ALA A 63 21.59 -7.76 0.59
N ILE A 64 21.12 -7.47 1.80
CA ILE A 64 21.49 -8.24 3.01
C ILE A 64 21.02 -9.68 2.87
N VAL A 65 19.77 -9.90 2.42
CA VAL A 65 19.21 -11.24 2.20
C VAL A 65 20.01 -12.02 1.16
N ILE A 66 20.45 -11.39 0.07
CA ILE A 66 21.32 -12.00 -0.94
C ILE A 66 22.64 -12.46 -0.34
N VAL A 67 23.34 -11.58 0.41
CA VAL A 67 24.63 -11.91 1.03
C VAL A 67 24.49 -13.05 2.05
N CYS A 68 23.46 -13.01 2.90
CA CYS A 68 23.16 -14.09 3.84
C CYS A 68 22.89 -15.41 3.11
N SER A 69 22.15 -15.38 2.00
CA SER A 69 21.81 -16.58 1.21
C SER A 69 23.02 -17.18 0.51
N ILE A 70 23.90 -16.35 -0.06
CA ILE A 70 25.17 -16.80 -0.64
C ILE A 70 26.04 -17.46 0.44
N CYS A 71 26.09 -16.88 1.64
CA CYS A 71 26.77 -17.50 2.79
C CYS A 71 26.14 -18.86 3.16
N GLY A 72 24.81 -18.99 3.09
CA GLY A 72 24.10 -20.25 3.30
C GLY A 72 24.49 -21.33 2.28
N ILE A 73 24.54 -20.98 0.99
CA ILE A 73 24.94 -21.88 -0.10
C ILE A 73 26.41 -22.29 0.04
N ILE A 74 27.33 -21.35 0.27
CA ILE A 74 28.76 -21.65 0.45
C ILE A 74 28.97 -22.46 1.73
N GLY A 75 28.25 -22.14 2.81
CA GLY A 75 28.31 -22.84 4.09
C GLY A 75 27.88 -24.31 3.96
N SER A 76 26.79 -24.58 3.22
CA SER A 76 26.27 -25.93 3.00
C SER A 76 27.21 -26.77 2.11
N LEU A 77 27.75 -26.16 1.04
CA LEU A 77 28.63 -26.84 0.08
C LEU A 77 30.05 -27.07 0.62
N LYS A 78 30.68 -26.03 1.17
CA LYS A 78 32.10 -26.08 1.63
C LYS A 78 32.25 -26.49 3.10
N LYS A 79 31.16 -26.75 3.83
CA LYS A 79 31.16 -27.05 5.27
C LYS A 79 31.87 -25.97 6.11
N ASN A 80 31.81 -24.70 5.68
CA ASN A 80 32.39 -23.59 6.43
C ASN A 80 31.45 -23.17 7.57
N LYS A 81 31.89 -23.39 8.82
CA LYS A 81 31.10 -23.06 10.02
C LYS A 81 30.77 -21.57 10.10
N CYS A 82 31.71 -20.69 9.72
CA CYS A 82 31.52 -19.25 9.80
C CYS A 82 30.37 -18.79 8.87
N CYS A 83 30.38 -19.23 7.60
CA CYS A 83 29.31 -18.89 6.66
C CYS A 83 27.94 -19.44 7.10
N LEU A 84 27.91 -20.65 7.67
CA LEU A 84 26.67 -21.25 8.17
C LEU A 84 26.12 -20.49 9.40
N THR A 85 27.00 -20.01 10.29
CA THR A 85 26.61 -19.15 11.42
C THR A 85 26.05 -17.81 10.95
N ILE A 86 26.71 -17.15 9.99
CA ILE A 86 26.21 -15.87 9.42
C ILE A 86 24.83 -16.07 8.77
N TYR A 87 24.65 -17.15 8.00
CA TYR A 87 23.35 -17.50 7.43
C TYR A 87 22.30 -17.70 8.52
N SER A 88 22.60 -18.47 9.56
CA SER A 88 21.67 -18.72 10.67
C SER A 88 21.27 -17.45 11.41
N ILE A 89 22.20 -16.51 11.63
CA ILE A 89 21.90 -15.20 12.22
C ILE A 89 20.96 -14.42 11.31
N GLY A 90 21.25 -14.37 10.00
CA GLY A 90 20.39 -13.70 9.02
C GLY A 90 18.96 -14.25 9.00
N VAL A 91 18.79 -15.56 9.02
CA VAL A 91 17.47 -16.22 9.08
C VAL A 91 16.72 -15.88 10.38
N ILE A 92 17.43 -15.81 11.52
CA ILE A 92 16.82 -15.40 12.80
C ILE A 92 16.37 -13.94 12.74
N VAL A 93 17.18 -13.03 12.20
CA VAL A 93 16.79 -11.62 12.03
C VAL A 93 15.54 -11.49 11.15
N LEU A 94 15.51 -12.22 10.02
CA LEU A 94 14.33 -12.26 9.16
C LEU A 94 13.10 -12.80 9.90
N LEU A 95 13.24 -13.87 10.69
CA LEU A 95 12.15 -14.41 11.49
C LEU A 95 11.59 -13.36 12.45
N VAL A 96 12.45 -12.60 13.13
CA VAL A 96 12.03 -11.51 14.03
C VAL A 96 11.27 -10.42 13.28
N ILE A 97 11.75 -10.02 12.09
CA ILE A 97 11.08 -9.01 11.26
C ILE A 97 9.70 -9.51 10.83
N PHE A 98 9.59 -10.72 10.27
CA PHE A 98 8.30 -11.28 9.86
C PHE A 98 7.36 -11.51 11.05
N GLY A 99 7.90 -11.90 12.21
CA GLY A 99 7.14 -12.00 13.45
C GLY A 99 6.57 -10.65 13.91
N ALA A 100 7.38 -9.59 13.86
CA ALA A 100 6.95 -8.23 14.19
C ALA A 100 5.87 -7.73 13.23
N VAL A 101 6.02 -7.99 11.93
CA VAL A 101 5.00 -7.67 10.92
C VAL A 101 3.70 -8.43 11.17
N ALA A 102 3.77 -9.73 11.49
CA ALA A 102 2.58 -10.53 11.81
C ALA A 102 1.83 -9.96 13.03
N VAL A 103 2.57 -9.60 14.09
CA VAL A 103 1.99 -8.97 15.29
C VAL A 103 1.39 -7.62 14.94
N ALA A 104 2.06 -6.77 14.15
CA ALA A 104 1.54 -5.48 13.72
C ALA A 104 0.23 -5.62 12.92
N ILE A 105 0.13 -6.60 12.02
CA ILE A 105 -1.10 -6.87 11.26
C ILE A 105 -2.25 -7.24 12.20
N ILE A 106 -2.01 -8.11 13.18
CA ILE A 106 -3.06 -8.62 14.07
C ILE A 106 -3.46 -7.58 15.13
N VAL A 107 -2.49 -6.88 15.71
CA VAL A 107 -2.71 -6.01 16.87
C VAL A 107 -3.06 -4.58 16.46
N VAL A 108 -2.47 -4.07 15.37
CA VAL A 108 -2.66 -2.68 14.94
C VAL A 108 -3.60 -2.61 13.75
N PHE A 109 -3.31 -3.36 12.69
CA PHE A 109 -4.03 -3.21 11.43
C PHE A 109 -5.45 -3.80 11.47
N GLN A 110 -5.65 -4.92 12.16
CA GLN A 110 -6.96 -5.58 12.19
C GLN A 110 -8.02 -4.77 12.97
N PRO A 111 -7.75 -4.20 14.17
CA PRO A 111 -8.67 -3.28 14.82
C PRO A 111 -8.96 -2.06 13.94
N PHE A 112 -7.91 -1.38 13.46
CA PHE A 112 -8.05 -0.21 12.57
C PHE A 112 -8.92 -0.51 11.34
N TYR A 113 -8.68 -1.65 10.68
CA TYR A 113 -9.49 -2.09 9.54
C TYR A 113 -10.95 -2.35 9.93
N ASN A 114 -11.19 -2.97 11.10
CA ASN A 114 -12.53 -3.26 11.56
C ASN A 114 -13.27 -1.97 11.94
N ASP A 115 -12.58 -1.00 12.52
CA ASP A 115 -13.15 0.31 12.87
C ASP A 115 -13.54 1.07 11.59
N ILE A 116 -12.65 1.13 10.59
CA ILE A 116 -12.98 1.74 9.29
C ILE A 116 -14.15 1.00 8.62
N LYS A 117 -14.13 -0.33 8.62
CA LYS A 117 -15.18 -1.13 7.98
C LYS A 117 -16.54 -0.98 8.69
N GLY A 118 -16.53 -0.90 10.02
CA GLY A 118 -17.72 -0.72 10.85
C GLY A 118 -18.35 0.66 10.65
N ASN A 119 -17.51 1.67 10.43
CA ASN A 119 -17.89 3.06 10.24
C ASN A 119 -17.90 3.47 8.76
N SER A 120 -18.40 2.61 7.88
CA SER A 120 -18.43 2.90 6.42
C SER A 120 -19.21 4.17 6.05
N LYS A 121 -19.99 4.73 6.98
CA LYS A 121 -20.70 6.01 6.85
C LYS A 121 -20.00 7.21 7.50
N CYS A 122 -18.79 7.02 8.02
CA CYS A 122 -18.03 8.04 8.75
C CYS A 122 -18.86 8.70 9.85
N ASP A 123 -19.29 7.90 10.81
CA ASP A 123 -19.97 8.41 12.00
C ASP A 123 -19.04 9.41 12.72
N GLN A 124 -19.49 10.67 12.79
CA GLN A 124 -18.73 11.81 13.32
C GLN A 124 -18.29 11.68 14.80
N ASN A 125 -18.77 10.65 15.51
CA ASN A 125 -18.51 10.44 16.92
C ASN A 125 -17.23 9.63 17.20
N ASP A 126 -16.55 9.08 16.18
CA ASP A 126 -15.34 8.29 16.37
C ASP A 126 -14.07 9.12 16.10
N SER A 127 -13.35 9.49 17.16
CA SER A 127 -12.12 10.26 17.09
C SER A 127 -10.98 9.56 16.33
N ASN A 128 -11.06 8.25 16.11
CA ASN A 128 -10.03 7.54 15.33
C ASN A 128 -10.17 7.78 13.82
N LEU A 129 -11.26 8.41 13.39
CA LEU A 129 -11.59 8.70 11.99
C LEU A 129 -11.55 10.20 11.69
N ASP A 130 -10.97 11.03 12.56
CA ASP A 130 -10.86 12.48 12.36
C ASP A 130 -10.30 12.82 10.98
N PHE A 131 -9.27 12.12 10.52
CA PHE A 131 -8.70 12.36 9.19
C PHE A 131 -9.67 12.03 8.04
N MET A 132 -10.49 10.97 8.17
CA MET A 132 -11.49 10.62 7.15
C MET A 132 -12.63 11.63 7.14
N ASN A 133 -13.03 12.11 8.32
CA ASN A 133 -14.05 13.14 8.46
C ASN A 133 -13.57 14.47 7.86
N GLU A 134 -12.32 14.87 8.12
CA GLU A 134 -11.69 16.05 7.51
C GLU A 134 -11.63 15.94 5.99
N LEU A 135 -11.16 14.80 5.47
CA LEU A 135 -11.09 14.58 4.02
C LEU A 135 -12.49 14.57 3.38
N ASN A 136 -13.47 13.94 4.03
CA ASN A 136 -14.86 13.94 3.55
C ASN A 136 -15.46 15.35 3.56
N ALA A 137 -15.20 16.13 4.61
CA ALA A 137 -15.64 17.52 4.71
C ALA A 137 -15.02 18.36 3.60
N MET A 138 -13.74 18.20 3.30
CA MET A 138 -13.07 18.87 2.17
C MET A 138 -13.71 18.49 0.83
N TYR A 139 -13.94 17.20 0.58
CA TYR A 139 -14.63 16.73 -0.63
C TYR A 139 -15.99 17.40 -0.82
N LEU A 140 -16.80 17.39 0.24
CA LEU A 140 -18.14 17.97 0.21
C LEU A 140 -18.06 19.49 0.03
N ASP A 141 -17.19 20.17 0.77
CA ASP A 141 -16.99 21.62 0.69
C ASP A 141 -16.58 22.06 -0.72
N LEU A 142 -15.58 21.42 -1.32
CA LEU A 142 -15.14 21.73 -2.68
C LEU A 142 -16.20 21.42 -3.73
N SER A 143 -16.88 20.28 -3.62
CA SER A 143 -17.95 19.90 -4.55
C SER A 143 -19.20 20.78 -4.42
N GLN A 144 -19.51 21.27 -3.21
CA GLN A 144 -20.74 22.01 -2.94
C GLN A 144 -20.55 23.51 -2.95
N ASN A 145 -19.34 24.04 -2.80
CA ASN A 145 -19.11 25.48 -2.68
C ASN A 145 -18.18 26.04 -3.75
N LEU A 146 -17.52 25.20 -4.56
CA LEU A 146 -16.59 25.69 -5.58
C LEU A 146 -16.82 25.04 -6.96
N TYR A 147 -16.89 23.71 -7.02
CA TYR A 147 -16.88 22.95 -8.27
C TYR A 147 -18.29 22.67 -8.80
N CYS A 148 -18.56 23.05 -10.06
CA CYS A 148 -19.80 22.77 -10.81
C CYS A 148 -21.08 23.44 -10.28
N LYS A 149 -21.04 24.47 -9.43
CA LYS A 149 -22.25 25.05 -8.81
C LYS A 149 -22.79 26.31 -9.50
N ASP A 150 -24.11 26.56 -9.33
CA ASP A 150 -24.93 27.59 -9.98
C ASP A 150 -24.25 28.96 -10.20
N TYR A 151 -24.43 29.46 -11.43
CA TYR A 151 -23.81 30.61 -12.09
C TYR A 151 -24.04 31.93 -11.34
N ASN A 152 -25.13 32.01 -10.57
CA ASN A 152 -25.56 33.23 -9.90
C ASN A 152 -24.66 33.65 -8.71
N GLN A 153 -23.70 32.81 -8.29
CA GLN A 153 -22.77 33.11 -7.19
C GLN A 153 -21.30 33.24 -7.64
N GLY A 154 -21.03 33.24 -8.95
CA GLY A 154 -19.68 33.44 -9.50
C GLY A 154 -18.76 32.24 -9.27
N GLN A 155 -19.16 31.05 -9.75
CA GLN A 155 -18.48 29.80 -9.44
C GLN A 155 -18.17 28.95 -10.68
N CYS A 156 -17.19 28.07 -10.50
CA CYS A 156 -16.46 27.37 -11.54
C CYS A 156 -17.34 26.45 -12.38
N GLN A 157 -17.44 26.75 -13.68
CA GLN A 157 -18.12 25.90 -14.65
C GLN A 157 -17.30 24.64 -14.92
N CYS A 158 -17.97 23.49 -14.86
CA CYS A 158 -17.33 22.20 -15.15
C CYS A 158 -17.43 21.84 -16.62
N LYS A 159 -16.35 21.27 -17.14
CA LYS A 159 -16.28 20.86 -18.54
C LYS A 159 -16.58 19.37 -18.70
N ILE A 160 -17.80 19.05 -19.15
CA ILE A 160 -18.25 17.68 -19.44
C ILE A 160 -18.46 17.54 -20.96
N LYS A 161 -17.56 16.80 -21.62
CA LYS A 161 -17.54 16.62 -23.08
C LYS A 161 -18.73 15.82 -23.61
N ASP A 162 -19.18 14.81 -22.87
CA ASP A 162 -20.33 13.98 -23.21
C ASP A 162 -21.31 13.94 -22.04
N GLN A 163 -22.41 14.66 -22.19
CA GLN A 163 -23.46 14.74 -21.18
C GLN A 163 -24.44 13.56 -21.25
N THR A 164 -24.40 12.75 -22.32
CA THR A 164 -25.37 11.67 -22.56
C THR A 164 -25.43 10.66 -21.40
N PRO A 165 -24.30 10.12 -20.90
CA PRO A 165 -24.34 9.16 -19.79
C PRO A 165 -24.92 9.75 -18.51
N TRP A 166 -24.71 11.06 -18.30
CA TRP A 166 -25.17 11.80 -17.13
C TRP A 166 -26.68 12.01 -17.20
N THR A 167 -27.19 12.47 -18.35
CA THR A 167 -28.62 12.61 -18.59
C THR A 167 -29.35 11.27 -18.47
N GLU A 168 -28.78 10.19 -19.02
CA GLU A 168 -29.36 8.85 -18.92
C GLU A 168 -29.45 8.36 -17.46
N LYS A 169 -28.42 8.62 -16.65
CA LYS A 169 -28.36 8.14 -15.27
C LYS A 169 -29.16 9.03 -14.30
N PHE A 170 -29.06 10.34 -14.42
CA PHE A 170 -29.60 11.30 -13.46
C PHE A 170 -30.90 11.98 -13.91
N GLY A 171 -31.16 12.01 -15.23
CA GLY A 171 -32.26 12.75 -15.84
C GLY A 171 -31.87 14.17 -16.27
N ASP A 172 -32.73 14.80 -17.07
CA ASP A 172 -32.49 16.16 -17.61
C ASP A 172 -32.37 17.22 -16.52
N ASP A 173 -33.05 17.02 -15.38
CA ASP A 173 -33.07 17.98 -14.28
C ASP A 173 -31.74 18.08 -13.52
N PHE A 174 -30.83 17.10 -13.69
CA PHE A 174 -29.54 17.11 -13.03
C PHE A 174 -28.76 18.40 -13.33
N PHE A 175 -28.73 18.81 -14.59
CA PHE A 175 -28.00 20.01 -15.01
C PHE A 175 -28.67 21.33 -14.62
N ASN A 176 -29.86 21.31 -14.02
CA ASN A 176 -30.45 22.53 -13.47
C ASN A 176 -29.74 22.96 -12.17
N ASP A 177 -29.14 22.01 -11.45
CA ASP A 177 -28.44 22.26 -10.19
C ASP A 177 -26.92 22.45 -10.36
N TYR A 178 -26.39 22.20 -11.57
CA TYR A 178 -24.95 22.26 -11.87
C TYR A 178 -24.61 23.11 -13.09
N VAL A 179 -23.53 23.89 -13.02
CA VAL A 179 -23.04 24.71 -14.15
C VAL A 179 -22.04 23.90 -14.96
N VAL A 180 -22.51 23.42 -16.11
CA VAL A 180 -21.73 22.55 -17.00
C VAL A 180 -21.59 23.21 -18.37
N SER A 181 -20.43 23.03 -19.01
CA SER A 181 -20.19 23.32 -20.43
C SER A 181 -19.62 22.10 -21.12
N ASP A 182 -19.87 22.00 -22.42
CA ASP A 182 -19.16 21.11 -23.33
C ASP A 182 -17.87 21.75 -23.91
N VAL A 183 -17.77 23.08 -23.92
CA VAL A 183 -16.67 23.82 -24.55
C VAL A 183 -15.66 24.37 -23.54
N ASP A 184 -16.13 25.10 -22.54
CA ASP A 184 -15.29 25.90 -21.63
C ASP A 184 -15.52 25.52 -20.16
N GLY A 185 -14.46 25.35 -19.38
CA GLY A 185 -14.60 25.04 -17.96
C GLY A 185 -13.46 24.16 -17.42
N ALA A 186 -13.52 23.92 -16.13
CA ALA A 186 -12.56 23.13 -15.38
C ALA A 186 -12.88 21.63 -15.48
N VAL A 187 -11.85 20.81 -15.70
CA VAL A 187 -12.01 19.34 -15.71
C VAL A 187 -11.77 18.70 -14.34
N LYS A 188 -11.24 19.48 -13.40
CA LYS A 188 -11.01 19.17 -11.98
C LYS A 188 -11.05 20.46 -11.16
N VAL A 189 -11.24 20.37 -9.85
CA VAL A 189 -11.46 21.55 -9.00
C VAL A 189 -10.32 22.58 -9.01
N GLU A 190 -9.08 22.12 -9.17
CA GLU A 190 -7.89 22.98 -9.20
C GLU A 190 -7.77 23.81 -10.49
N ASP A 191 -8.50 23.45 -11.56
CA ASP A 191 -8.54 24.24 -12.80
C ASP A 191 -9.50 25.45 -12.70
N CYS A 192 -10.20 25.60 -11.59
CA CYS A 192 -11.14 26.68 -11.36
C CYS A 192 -10.42 28.02 -11.18
N SER A 193 -10.88 29.08 -11.88
CA SER A 193 -10.27 30.41 -11.78
C SER A 193 -10.28 31.00 -10.37
N ASP A 194 -11.29 30.67 -9.57
CA ASP A 194 -11.45 31.15 -8.20
C ASP A 194 -10.83 30.22 -7.16
N PHE A 195 -10.18 29.11 -7.58
CA PHE A 195 -9.60 28.11 -6.69
C PHE A 195 -8.60 28.73 -5.70
N ASP A 196 -7.63 29.49 -6.21
CA ASP A 196 -6.61 30.13 -5.36
C ASP A 196 -7.24 31.12 -4.37
N THR A 197 -8.24 31.89 -4.81
CA THR A 197 -8.95 32.84 -3.96
C THR A 197 -9.73 32.11 -2.86
N TYR A 198 -10.39 31.01 -3.21
CA TYR A 198 -11.11 30.16 -2.26
C TYR A 198 -10.17 29.57 -1.20
N MET A 199 -9.02 29.05 -1.63
CA MET A 199 -8.03 28.47 -0.74
C MET A 199 -7.35 29.52 0.15
N ASP A 200 -7.10 30.72 -0.36
CA ASP A 200 -6.54 31.82 0.44
C ASP A 200 -7.53 32.34 1.50
N GLN A 201 -8.84 32.26 1.26
CA GLN A 201 -9.87 32.58 2.25
C GLN A 201 -10.05 31.48 3.31
N ASN A 202 -9.64 30.25 3.00
CA ASN A 202 -9.79 29.07 3.86
C ASN A 202 -8.42 28.40 4.08
N PRO A 203 -7.50 29.02 4.84
CA PRO A 203 -6.11 28.56 4.95
C PRO A 203 -5.97 27.15 5.55
N ASP A 204 -6.90 26.74 6.41
CA ASP A 204 -6.93 25.37 6.94
C ASP A 204 -7.28 24.36 5.84
N SER A 205 -8.30 24.65 5.02
CA SER A 205 -8.66 23.85 3.85
C SER A 205 -7.55 23.80 2.81
N LYS A 206 -6.83 24.92 2.60
CA LYS A 206 -5.68 24.98 1.69
C LYS A 206 -4.59 24.00 2.09
N LYS A 207 -4.21 24.01 3.38
CA LYS A 207 -3.19 23.10 3.89
C LYS A 207 -3.62 21.64 3.75
N GLN A 208 -4.87 21.33 4.09
CA GLN A 208 -5.39 19.96 3.94
C GLN A 208 -5.47 19.57 2.45
N PHE A 209 -5.88 20.48 1.56
CA PHE A 209 -5.92 20.23 0.12
C PHE A 209 -4.53 19.92 -0.43
N GLU A 210 -3.53 20.77 -0.15
CA GLU A 210 -2.14 20.55 -0.58
C GLU A 210 -1.58 19.21 -0.06
N GLU A 211 -2.03 18.77 1.11
CA GLU A 211 -1.63 17.49 1.72
C GLU A 211 -2.36 16.28 1.11
N TRP A 212 -3.65 16.39 0.79
CA TRP A 212 -4.47 15.24 0.45
C TRP A 212 -4.92 15.15 -1.00
N SER A 213 -4.90 16.23 -1.77
CA SER A 213 -5.43 16.27 -3.13
C SER A 213 -4.79 15.24 -4.08
N PRO A 214 -3.47 14.96 -4.05
CA PRO A 214 -2.90 13.97 -4.95
C PRO A 214 -3.29 12.54 -4.54
N LEU A 215 -3.45 12.29 -3.24
CA LEU A 215 -3.98 11.01 -2.73
C LEU A 215 -5.44 10.82 -3.14
N ALA A 216 -6.24 11.87 -2.99
CA ALA A 216 -7.63 11.90 -3.38
C ALA A 216 -7.79 11.62 -4.89
N ALA A 217 -7.06 12.33 -5.76
CA ALA A 217 -7.06 12.12 -7.20
C ALA A 217 -6.74 10.67 -7.59
N TYR A 218 -5.70 10.08 -6.99
CA TYR A 218 -5.34 8.69 -7.22
C TYR A 218 -6.38 7.70 -6.74
N VAL A 219 -6.98 7.95 -5.59
CA VAL A 219 -8.08 7.12 -5.08
C VAL A 219 -9.27 7.19 -6.05
N GLU A 220 -9.60 8.36 -6.57
CA GLU A 220 -10.68 8.53 -7.53
C GLU A 220 -10.44 7.73 -8.81
N ASP A 221 -9.27 7.92 -9.44
CA ASP A 221 -8.87 7.26 -10.68
C ASP A 221 -8.74 5.74 -10.50
N TYR A 222 -8.00 5.29 -9.48
CA TYR A 222 -7.73 3.86 -9.28
C TYR A 222 -8.98 3.05 -8.91
N PHE A 223 -9.87 3.61 -8.09
CA PHE A 223 -11.08 2.92 -7.63
C PHE A 223 -12.33 3.28 -8.44
N ASP A 224 -12.24 4.17 -9.43
CA ASP A 224 -13.37 4.75 -10.16
C ASP A 224 -14.46 5.22 -9.18
N CYS A 225 -14.13 6.08 -8.23
CA CYS A 225 -15.07 6.56 -7.23
C CYS A 225 -14.86 8.03 -6.91
N SER A 226 -15.85 8.69 -6.30
CA SER A 226 -15.66 10.03 -5.77
C SER A 226 -16.28 10.19 -4.38
N GLY A 227 -15.68 11.08 -3.60
CA GLY A 227 -15.94 11.28 -2.18
C GLY A 227 -15.31 10.21 -1.29
N VAL A 228 -15.22 10.47 0.02
CA VAL A 228 -14.63 9.52 0.97
C VAL A 228 -15.71 8.62 1.55
N CYS A 229 -16.64 9.23 2.27
CA CYS A 229 -17.70 8.56 3.01
C CYS A 229 -19.03 8.72 2.28
N ASN A 230 -19.28 9.94 1.84
CA ASN A 230 -20.40 10.33 1.02
C ASN A 230 -19.95 10.32 -0.44
N SER A 231 -20.78 9.76 -1.31
CA SER A 231 -20.56 9.86 -2.76
C SER A 231 -20.70 11.31 -3.24
N VAL A 232 -19.88 11.70 -4.21
CA VAL A 232 -20.04 12.93 -5.00
C VAL A 232 -20.37 12.52 -6.44
N PRO A 233 -21.28 13.21 -7.15
CA PRO A 233 -21.74 12.78 -8.48
C PRO A 233 -20.66 12.83 -9.56
N PHE A 234 -19.61 13.63 -9.37
CA PHE A 234 -18.49 13.82 -10.28
C PHE A 234 -17.15 13.61 -9.57
N TYR A 235 -16.12 13.31 -10.34
CA TYR A 235 -14.74 13.36 -9.86
C TYR A 235 -14.35 14.80 -9.51
N VAL A 236 -13.81 15.01 -8.33
CA VAL A 236 -13.44 16.36 -7.83
C VAL A 236 -11.98 16.66 -8.12
N PHE A 237 -11.12 15.65 -7.98
CA PHE A 237 -9.67 15.74 -8.05
C PHE A 237 -9.10 15.09 -9.32
N SER A 238 -9.79 14.10 -9.91
CA SER A 238 -9.47 13.53 -11.23
C SER A 238 -10.33 14.14 -12.36
N ASP A 239 -10.10 13.74 -13.61
CA ASP A 239 -10.81 14.30 -14.77
C ASP A 239 -12.29 13.89 -14.75
N ILE A 240 -13.20 14.86 -14.65
CA ILE A 240 -14.65 14.65 -14.71
C ILE A 240 -15.11 13.93 -16.00
N ASN A 241 -14.30 13.98 -17.06
CA ASN A 241 -14.56 13.32 -18.34
C ASN A 241 -14.21 11.82 -18.35
N ASP A 242 -13.64 11.27 -17.27
CA ASP A 242 -13.46 9.82 -17.11
C ASP A 242 -14.79 9.09 -16.88
N GLY A 243 -15.88 9.85 -16.76
CA GLY A 243 -17.25 9.38 -16.71
C GLY A 243 -17.85 9.51 -15.32
N ILE A 244 -18.91 8.76 -15.07
CA ILE A 244 -19.61 8.81 -13.79
C ILE A 244 -18.89 7.87 -12.82
N PRO A 245 -18.52 8.33 -11.61
CA PRO A 245 -17.92 7.48 -10.60
C PRO A 245 -18.74 6.20 -10.35
N LYS A 246 -18.09 5.04 -10.32
CA LYS A 246 -18.75 3.72 -10.23
C LYS A 246 -19.28 3.40 -8.84
N ASN A 247 -18.96 4.18 -7.80
CA ASN A 247 -19.57 4.06 -6.47
C ASN A 247 -20.94 4.75 -6.36
N ASN A 248 -21.37 5.42 -7.44
CA ASN A 248 -22.61 6.18 -7.48
C ASN A 248 -23.81 5.28 -7.80
N ASP A 249 -24.06 4.28 -6.95
CA ASP A 249 -25.36 3.59 -6.86
C ASP A 249 -26.36 4.56 -6.22
N PHE A 250 -26.63 5.67 -6.90
CA PHE A 250 -27.65 6.63 -6.51
C PHE A 250 -29.02 5.97 -6.62
N GLN A 251 -29.45 5.33 -5.53
CA GLN A 251 -30.79 4.75 -5.45
C GLN A 251 -31.88 5.82 -5.39
N SER A 252 -31.51 7.08 -5.18
CA SER A 252 -32.43 8.20 -4.98
C SER A 252 -32.10 9.36 -5.91
N LYS A 253 -33.05 9.76 -6.75
CA LYS A 253 -33.02 11.03 -7.50
C LYS A 253 -33.10 12.27 -6.57
N ILE A 254 -33.37 12.07 -5.28
CA ILE A 254 -33.75 13.14 -4.34
C ILE A 254 -32.53 13.70 -3.61
N ASP A 255 -31.42 12.95 -3.49
CA ASP A 255 -30.23 13.40 -2.78
C ASP A 255 -28.96 12.70 -3.33
N PRO A 256 -28.14 13.40 -4.14
CA PRO A 256 -26.92 12.88 -4.75
C PRO A 256 -25.74 12.78 -3.76
N TYR A 257 -25.96 12.87 -2.45
CA TYR A 257 -24.93 12.67 -1.42
C TYR A 257 -25.19 11.46 -0.51
N GLN A 258 -26.19 10.63 -0.81
CA GLN A 258 -26.61 9.47 0.00
C GLN A 258 -25.94 8.12 -0.40
N GLY A 259 -24.97 8.13 -1.29
CA GLY A 259 -24.22 6.93 -1.70
C GLY A 259 -22.99 6.65 -0.83
N THR A 260 -22.41 5.47 -0.99
CA THR A 260 -21.14 5.12 -0.34
C THR A 260 -19.96 5.70 -1.13
N GLY A 261 -19.09 6.44 -0.44
CA GLY A 261 -17.88 7.00 -1.03
C GLY A 261 -16.81 5.95 -1.34
N CYS A 262 -15.62 6.41 -1.71
CA CYS A 262 -14.46 5.57 -2.00
C CYS A 262 -14.06 4.64 -0.84
N LEU A 263 -14.40 4.97 0.40
CA LEU A 263 -14.04 4.19 1.58
C LEU A 263 -14.51 2.74 1.52
N GLU A 264 -15.71 2.47 0.99
CA GLU A 264 -16.23 1.12 0.87
C GLU A 264 -15.39 0.28 -0.12
N LYS A 265 -15.01 0.86 -1.26
CA LYS A 265 -14.17 0.19 -2.26
C LYS A 265 -12.77 -0.06 -1.71
N ILE A 266 -12.17 0.94 -1.05
CA ILE A 266 -10.86 0.80 -0.41
C ILE A 266 -10.90 -0.29 0.66
N THR A 267 -11.89 -0.28 1.55
CA THR A 267 -12.00 -1.29 2.62
C THR A 267 -12.28 -2.69 2.06
N THR A 268 -13.02 -2.80 0.96
CA THR A 268 -13.25 -4.08 0.27
C THR A 268 -11.97 -4.60 -0.39
N TYR A 269 -11.22 -3.72 -1.07
CA TYR A 269 -9.93 -4.03 -1.65
C TYR A 269 -8.93 -4.47 -0.58
N VAL A 270 -8.68 -3.63 0.43
CA VAL A 270 -7.78 -3.93 1.56
C VAL A 270 -8.21 -5.21 2.29
N GLY A 271 -9.53 -5.41 2.45
CA GLY A 271 -10.12 -6.61 3.05
C GLY A 271 -9.80 -7.89 2.29
N SER A 272 -9.69 -7.81 0.97
CA SER A 272 -9.32 -8.93 0.11
C SER A 272 -7.84 -9.29 0.25
N PHE A 273 -6.96 -8.29 0.41
CA PHE A 273 -5.53 -8.51 0.57
C PHE A 273 -5.11 -8.94 1.99
N LYS A 274 -5.78 -8.49 3.04
CA LYS A 274 -5.33 -8.74 4.43
C LYS A 274 -5.16 -10.23 4.75
N ASN A 275 -6.11 -11.06 4.30
CA ASN A 275 -6.08 -12.50 4.55
C ASN A 275 -4.94 -13.15 3.76
N VAL A 276 -4.71 -12.70 2.54
CA VAL A 276 -3.63 -13.18 1.67
C VAL A 276 -2.27 -12.87 2.32
N VAL A 277 -2.04 -11.60 2.70
CA VAL A 277 -0.79 -11.16 3.35
C VAL A 277 -0.55 -11.90 4.66
N LEU A 278 -1.58 -12.09 5.48
CA LEU A 278 -1.49 -12.82 6.74
C LEU A 278 -1.10 -14.29 6.52
N VAL A 279 -1.73 -14.97 5.57
CA VAL A 279 -1.39 -16.37 5.22
C VAL A 279 0.06 -16.47 4.74
N PHE A 280 0.48 -15.60 3.82
CA PHE A 280 1.87 -15.57 3.34
C PHE A 280 2.88 -15.33 4.46
N THR A 281 2.54 -14.44 5.41
CA THR A 281 3.39 -14.14 6.56
C THR A 281 3.57 -15.38 7.45
N PHE A 282 2.50 -16.10 7.77
CA PHE A 282 2.60 -17.33 8.56
C PHE A 282 3.36 -18.45 7.83
N VAL A 283 3.16 -18.61 6.52
CA VAL A 283 3.92 -19.56 5.71
C VAL A 283 5.41 -19.22 5.72
N ALA A 284 5.76 -17.93 5.58
CA ALA A 284 7.14 -17.47 5.66
C ALA A 284 7.76 -17.74 7.04
N ILE A 285 7.04 -17.47 8.13
CA ILE A 285 7.49 -17.76 9.50
C ILE A 285 7.75 -19.26 9.68
N ALA A 286 6.80 -20.13 9.29
CA ALA A 286 6.96 -21.57 9.39
C ALA A 286 8.17 -22.07 8.57
N PHE A 287 8.33 -21.54 7.36
CA PHE A 287 9.49 -21.82 6.51
C PHE A 287 10.81 -21.41 7.18
N LEU A 288 10.88 -20.22 7.78
CA LEU A 288 12.08 -19.73 8.46
C LEU A 288 12.40 -20.54 9.73
N VAL A 289 11.39 -20.98 10.50
CA VAL A 289 11.57 -21.85 11.66
C VAL A 289 12.17 -23.20 11.27
N ILE A 290 11.64 -23.84 10.22
CA ILE A 290 12.19 -25.11 9.70
C ILE A 290 13.64 -24.94 9.27
N ASN A 291 13.96 -23.81 8.61
CA ASN A 291 15.33 -23.46 8.22
C ASN A 291 16.29 -23.34 9.40
N ILE A 292 15.85 -22.71 10.50
CA ILE A 292 16.64 -22.59 11.73
C ILE A 292 16.89 -23.97 12.33
N ILE A 293 15.86 -24.83 12.42
CA ILE A 293 16.00 -26.19 12.94
C ILE A 293 17.04 -26.97 12.14
N PHE A 294 16.96 -26.95 10.80
CA PHE A 294 17.95 -27.63 9.97
C PHE A 294 19.35 -27.03 10.08
N SER A 295 19.46 -25.71 10.15
CA SER A 295 20.75 -25.03 10.35
C SER A 295 21.39 -25.45 11.68
N CYS A 296 20.63 -25.50 12.77
CA CYS A 296 21.07 -25.97 14.08
C CYS A 296 21.46 -27.45 14.05
N CYS A 297 20.67 -28.32 13.43
CA CYS A 297 20.99 -29.74 13.29
C CYS A 297 22.31 -29.97 12.53
N ILE A 298 22.55 -29.23 11.44
CA ILE A 298 23.79 -29.32 10.66
C ILE A 298 24.99 -28.84 11.48
N CYS A 299 24.86 -27.71 12.18
CA CYS A 299 25.89 -27.15 13.05
C CYS A 299 26.29 -28.14 14.17
N CYS A 300 25.31 -28.72 14.86
CA CYS A 300 25.55 -29.67 15.94
C CYS A 300 26.19 -30.97 15.45
N TYR A 301 25.71 -31.53 14.33
CA TYR A 301 26.23 -32.79 13.79
C TYR A 301 27.68 -32.66 13.28
N SER A 302 28.01 -31.54 12.62
CA SER A 302 29.36 -31.26 12.09
C SER A 302 30.47 -31.37 13.13
N THR A 303 30.18 -31.10 14.41
CA THR A 303 31.20 -31.09 15.46
C THR A 303 31.56 -32.50 15.92
N LYS A 304 30.61 -33.44 15.85
CA LYS A 304 30.84 -34.84 16.25
C LYS A 304 31.78 -35.58 15.29
N GLU A 305 31.64 -35.35 14.00
CA GLU A 305 32.41 -36.03 12.94
C GLU A 305 33.91 -35.67 12.99
N ARG A 306 34.25 -34.39 13.22
CA ARG A 306 35.66 -33.97 13.34
C ARG A 306 36.37 -34.58 14.55
N ASN A 307 35.67 -34.72 15.68
CA ASN A 307 36.26 -35.33 16.85
C ASN A 307 36.60 -36.81 16.58
N MET A 308 35.72 -37.55 15.91
CA MET A 308 36.02 -38.93 15.50
C MET A 308 37.22 -39.01 14.54
N ASP A 309 37.30 -38.14 13.53
CA ASP A 309 38.45 -38.12 12.61
C ASP A 309 39.77 -37.79 13.33
N SER A 310 39.74 -36.88 14.30
CA SER A 310 40.92 -36.58 15.13
C SER A 310 41.35 -37.78 15.98
N TYR A 311 40.41 -38.51 16.59
CA TYR A 311 40.73 -39.73 17.34
C TYR A 311 41.26 -40.85 16.45
N VAL A 312 40.67 -41.06 15.26
CA VAL A 312 41.15 -42.06 14.30
C VAL A 312 42.56 -41.73 13.81
N LYS A 313 42.84 -40.45 13.54
CA LYS A 313 44.20 -40.00 13.18
C LYS A 313 45.18 -40.19 14.34
N LEU A 314 44.80 -39.87 15.57
CA LEU A 314 45.65 -40.11 16.75
C LEU A 314 45.97 -41.59 16.95
N ASN A 315 45.01 -42.49 16.72
CA ASN A 315 45.20 -43.93 16.88
C ASN A 315 46.04 -44.58 15.75
N GLN A 316 46.31 -43.87 14.65
CA GLN A 316 47.24 -44.33 13.61
C GLN A 316 48.71 -44.05 13.95
N TYR A 317 48.99 -43.22 14.97
CA TYR A 317 50.35 -42.88 15.39
C TYR A 317 50.84 -43.65 16.62
N TYR A 318 49.98 -44.45 17.25
CA TYR A 318 50.30 -45.35 18.37
C TYR A 318 50.20 -46.81 17.92
#